data_AF-A0A1V3WMU2-F1
#
_entry.id   AF-A0A1V3WMU2-F1
#
_cell.length_a   1.000
_cell.length_b   1.000
_cell.length_c   1.000
_cell.angle_alpha   90.00
_cell.angle_beta   90.00
_cell.angle_gamma   90.00
#
_symmetry.space_group_name_H-M   'P 1'
#
loop_
_entity.id
_entity.type
_entity.pdbx_description
1 polymer ?
#
loop_
_entity_poly.entity_id
_entity_poly.type
_entity_poly.pdbx_seq_one_letter_code
_entity_poly.pdbx_strand_id
1 'polypeptide(L)'
;MGGDRIPFGSLTKELSMLFLGCASSRVVAGGLGAGAISAAMLFGGIGPAWADPGDPMPPPPNCTAADLAGVSAGVAAATSAYLFTHPDVNDYFTSLKGQPREDIRDQLQQYMDANPAVHADLQGIRQPLTDFRNRCQ
;
A
#
# COMPACT_ATOMS: atom_id res chain seq x y z
N MET A 1 -46.19 -3.75 24.72
CA MET A 1 -45.08 -4.55 24.18
C MET A 1 -44.33 -3.63 23.23
N GLY A 2 -43.24 -2.97 23.58
CA GLY A 2 -42.04 -3.45 24.28
C GLY A 2 -40.87 -3.04 23.38
N GLY A 3 -40.63 -1.73 23.29
CA GLY A 3 -39.53 -1.15 22.51
C GLY A 3 -38.35 -0.92 23.42
N ASP A 4 -37.34 -1.79 23.33
CA ASP A 4 -36.08 -1.67 24.05
C ASP A 4 -35.23 -0.54 23.44
N ARG A 5 -35.18 0.59 24.15
CA ARG A 5 -34.18 1.64 23.93
C ARG A 5 -32.90 1.22 24.66
N ILE A 6 -31.89 0.82 23.90
CA ILE A 6 -30.52 0.59 24.42
C ILE A 6 -29.94 1.95 24.88
N PRO A 7 -29.46 2.09 26.13
CA PRO A 7 -28.95 3.35 26.65
C PRO A 7 -27.52 3.67 26.14
N PHE A 8 -27.35 4.90 25.67
CA PHE A 8 -26.12 5.53 25.14
C PHE A 8 -24.88 5.54 26.06
N GLY A 9 -24.94 4.95 27.26
CA GLY A 9 -23.89 5.04 28.29
C GLY A 9 -22.79 3.97 28.23
N SER A 10 -22.90 2.96 27.37
CA SER A 10 -21.95 1.83 27.34
C SER A 10 -20.75 2.03 26.41
N LEU A 11 -20.83 2.93 25.43
CA LEU A 11 -19.81 3.03 24.37
C LEU A 11 -18.59 3.90 24.76
N THR A 12 -18.76 4.80 25.74
CA THR A 12 -17.69 5.71 26.19
C THR A 12 -16.62 5.04 27.06
N LYS A 13 -16.86 3.83 27.56
CA LYS A 13 -15.90 3.12 28.42
C LYS A 13 -14.85 2.34 27.62
N GLU A 14 -15.21 1.85 26.43
CA GLU A 14 -14.32 1.12 25.51
C GLU A 14 -13.30 2.06 24.84
N LEU A 15 -13.65 3.34 24.66
CA LEU A 15 -12.79 4.32 23.98
C LEU A 15 -11.58 4.77 24.82
N SER A 16 -11.64 4.63 26.16
CA SER A 16 -10.50 4.94 27.05
C SER A 16 -9.43 3.84 27.08
N MET A 17 -9.68 2.64 26.53
CA MET A 17 -8.73 1.53 26.57
C MET A 17 -7.78 1.45 25.35
N LEU A 18 -8.06 2.16 24.25
CA LEU A 18 -7.26 2.03 23.03
C LEU A 18 -6.14 3.08 22.85
N PHE A 19 -6.11 4.14 23.67
CA PHE A 19 -5.12 5.22 23.55
C PHE A 19 -3.87 5.09 24.44
N LEU A 20 -3.73 3.97 25.18
CA LEU A 20 -2.56 3.71 26.03
C LEU A 20 -1.69 2.54 25.51
N GLY A 21 -1.45 2.52 24.20
CA GLY A 21 -0.69 1.46 23.51
C GLY A 21 0.72 1.83 23.06
N CYS A 22 1.27 2.98 23.45
CA CYS A 22 2.68 3.32 23.24
C CYS A 22 3.49 3.06 24.51
N ALA A 23 3.82 1.80 24.80
CA ALA A 23 4.99 1.40 25.59
C ALA A 23 5.04 -0.14 25.74
N SER A 24 5.33 -0.86 24.65
CA SER A 24 5.87 -2.22 24.78
C SER A 24 7.34 -2.11 25.21
N SER A 25 7.57 -1.79 26.47
CA SER A 25 8.87 -2.04 27.10
C SER A 25 9.08 -3.55 27.16
N ARG A 26 10.08 -4.04 26.43
CA ARG A 26 10.61 -5.39 26.65
C ARG A 26 11.22 -5.42 28.05
N VAL A 27 10.45 -5.88 29.04
CA VAL A 27 10.98 -6.23 30.35
C VAL A 27 11.74 -7.54 30.17
N VAL A 28 13.05 -7.42 29.94
CA VAL A 28 13.98 -8.54 30.09
C VAL A 28 14.22 -8.70 31.59
N ALA A 29 13.50 -9.63 32.20
CA ALA A 29 13.79 -10.13 33.54
C ALA A 29 15.07 -10.97 33.46
N GLY A 30 16.20 -10.42 33.93
CA GLY A 30 17.47 -11.11 33.99
C GLY A 30 18.42 -10.48 35.00
N GLY A 31 18.57 -11.16 36.15
CA GLY A 31 19.73 -11.18 37.05
C GLY A 31 20.53 -9.91 37.34
N LEU A 32 20.57 -9.53 38.61
CA LEU A 32 21.66 -8.75 39.22
C LEU A 32 23.02 -9.42 38.92
N GLY A 33 23.77 -8.83 37.99
CA GLY A 33 25.17 -9.16 37.72
C GLY A 33 25.94 -7.87 37.49
N ALA A 34 26.81 -7.50 38.44
CA ALA A 34 27.75 -6.40 38.29
C ALA A 34 28.73 -6.70 37.13
N GLY A 35 28.84 -5.79 36.16
CA GLY A 35 29.80 -5.97 35.05
C GLY A 35 29.80 -4.84 34.03
N ALA A 36 30.73 -3.91 34.21
CA ALA A 36 31.38 -3.02 33.23
C ALA A 36 30.54 -2.34 32.13
N ILE A 37 30.38 -1.03 32.29
CA ILE A 37 30.14 -0.07 31.20
C ILE A 37 31.33 -0.13 30.25
N SER A 38 31.13 -0.60 29.02
CA SER A 38 32.13 -0.46 27.95
C SER A 38 31.62 0.53 26.91
N ALA A 39 32.15 1.74 26.99
CA ALA A 39 32.16 2.71 25.91
C ALA A 39 33.29 2.36 24.91
N ALA A 40 33.14 2.85 23.66
CA ALA A 40 34.06 2.76 22.52
C ALA A 40 34.03 1.41 21.78
N MET A 41 33.82 1.35 20.46
CA MET A 41 34.47 2.14 19.40
C MET A 41 33.50 2.53 18.29
N LEU A 42 33.37 3.85 18.06
CA LEU A 42 33.07 4.41 16.74
C LEU A 42 34.39 4.50 15.97
N PHE A 43 34.31 4.29 14.65
CA PHE A 43 35.33 4.41 13.59
C PHE A 43 36.01 3.13 13.07
N GLY A 44 35.79 2.89 11.77
CA GLY A 44 36.89 2.52 10.86
C GLY A 44 36.82 1.14 10.25
N GLY A 45 36.04 0.97 9.17
CA GLY A 45 36.08 -0.23 8.35
C GLY A 45 35.53 0.00 6.95
N ILE A 46 36.20 0.80 6.13
CA ILE A 46 36.00 0.78 4.67
C ILE A 46 36.78 -0.43 4.14
N GLY A 47 36.26 -1.63 4.40
CA GLY A 47 36.75 -2.82 3.72
C GLY A 47 36.12 -2.87 2.32
N PRO A 48 36.87 -3.14 1.24
CA PRO A 48 36.22 -3.58 0.01
C PRO A 48 35.31 -4.75 0.35
N ALA A 49 34.03 -4.63 0.03
CA ALA A 49 33.05 -5.68 0.23
C ALA A 49 33.44 -6.87 -0.66
N TRP A 50 34.26 -7.76 -0.10
CA TRP A 50 34.41 -9.12 -0.61
C TRP A 50 33.01 -9.73 -0.48
N ALA A 51 32.32 -9.86 -1.60
CA ALA A 51 31.06 -10.55 -1.68
C ALA A 51 31.25 -11.95 -1.10
N ASP A 52 30.55 -12.24 0.01
CA ASP A 52 30.39 -13.60 0.49
C ASP A 52 29.66 -14.38 -0.61
N PRO A 53 30.21 -15.49 -1.14
CA PRO A 53 29.51 -16.32 -2.13
C PRO A 53 28.20 -16.93 -1.62
N GLY A 54 27.85 -16.74 -0.33
CA GLY A 54 26.59 -17.14 0.28
C GLY A 54 25.53 -16.04 0.45
N ASP A 55 25.82 -14.76 0.19
CA ASP A 55 24.82 -13.70 0.36
C ASP A 55 23.84 -13.69 -0.83
N PRO A 56 22.50 -13.76 -0.59
CA PRO A 56 21.52 -13.56 -1.63
C PRO A 56 21.79 -12.24 -2.33
N MET A 57 21.85 -12.25 -3.67
CA MET A 57 21.91 -11.03 -4.46
C MET A 57 20.81 -10.08 -3.96
N PRO A 58 21.12 -8.85 -3.52
CA PRO A 58 20.11 -7.93 -3.05
C PRO A 58 19.09 -7.69 -4.17
N PRO A 59 17.78 -7.59 -3.85
CA PRO A 59 16.76 -7.36 -4.86
C PRO A 59 17.09 -6.10 -5.68
N PRO A 60 16.68 -6.06 -6.96
CA PRO A 60 16.89 -4.88 -7.79
C PRO A 60 16.39 -3.62 -7.06
N PRO A 61 17.14 -2.51 -7.13
CA PRO A 61 16.77 -1.30 -6.41
C PRO A 61 15.40 -0.79 -6.89
N ASN A 62 14.62 -0.24 -5.96
CA ASN A 62 13.26 0.29 -6.19
C ASN A 62 12.19 -0.77 -6.53
N CYS A 63 12.34 -2.00 -6.04
CA CYS A 63 11.36 -3.08 -6.19
C CYS A 63 10.68 -3.47 -4.88
N THR A 64 10.53 -2.51 -3.95
CA THR A 64 9.87 -2.75 -2.67
C THR A 64 8.35 -2.53 -2.76
N ALA A 65 7.64 -2.95 -1.70
CA ALA A 65 6.22 -2.63 -1.56
C ALA A 65 5.96 -1.11 -1.51
N ALA A 66 6.90 -0.32 -0.96
CA ALA A 66 6.78 1.14 -0.93
C ALA A 66 6.88 1.72 -2.36
N ASP A 67 7.74 1.17 -3.20
CA ASP A 67 7.88 1.60 -4.59
C ASP A 67 6.63 1.27 -5.41
N LEU A 68 6.07 0.06 -5.26
CA LEU A 68 4.81 -0.32 -5.90
C LEU A 68 3.66 0.59 -5.45
N ALA A 69 3.58 0.89 -4.15
CA ALA A 69 2.59 1.80 -3.62
C ALA A 69 2.72 3.20 -4.25
N GLY A 70 3.94 3.73 -4.37
CA GLY A 70 4.21 5.01 -5.02
C GLY A 70 3.76 5.03 -6.49
N VAL A 71 4.11 3.99 -7.26
CA VAL A 71 3.68 3.87 -8.67
C VAL A 71 2.17 3.77 -8.78
N SER A 72 1.52 2.94 -7.96
CA SER A 72 0.07 2.79 -7.98
C SER A 72 -0.67 4.08 -7.62
N ALA A 73 -0.16 4.84 -6.66
CA ALA A 73 -0.70 6.15 -6.29
C ALA A 73 -0.59 7.15 -7.45
N GLY A 74 0.54 7.17 -8.16
CA GLY A 74 0.71 7.99 -9.36
C GLY A 74 -0.28 7.64 -10.47
N VAL A 75 -0.46 6.35 -10.76
CA VAL A 75 -1.45 5.87 -11.74
C VAL A 75 -2.87 6.24 -11.33
N ALA A 76 -3.21 6.11 -10.05
CA ALA A 76 -4.53 6.49 -9.54
C ALA A 76 -4.78 8.01 -9.67
N ALA A 77 -3.78 8.84 -9.37
CA ALA A 77 -3.87 10.29 -9.54
C ALA A 77 -4.04 10.69 -11.01
N ALA A 78 -3.27 10.08 -11.91
CA ALA A 78 -3.40 10.29 -13.36
C ALA A 78 -4.78 9.85 -13.88
N THR A 79 -5.30 8.72 -13.40
CA THR A 79 -6.65 8.25 -13.74
C THR A 79 -7.70 9.26 -13.27
N SER A 80 -7.59 9.78 -12.04
CA SER A 80 -8.49 10.81 -11.53
C SER A 80 -8.52 12.04 -12.42
N ALA A 81 -7.34 12.57 -12.77
CA ALA A 81 -7.22 13.72 -13.67
C ALA A 81 -7.85 13.44 -15.04
N TYR A 82 -7.61 12.26 -15.62
CA TYR A 82 -8.20 11.85 -16.89
C TYR A 82 -9.74 11.81 -16.83
N LEU A 83 -10.31 11.21 -15.78
CA LEU A 83 -11.76 11.14 -15.63
C LEU A 83 -12.40 12.52 -15.47
N PHE A 84 -11.75 13.47 -14.78
CA PHE A 84 -12.26 14.84 -14.69
C PHE A 84 -12.21 15.61 -16.01
N THR A 85 -11.30 15.27 -16.92
CA THR A 85 -11.23 15.88 -18.26
C THR A 85 -12.05 15.13 -19.31
N HIS A 86 -12.55 13.94 -18.98
CA HIS A 86 -13.38 13.07 -19.84
C HIS A 86 -14.69 12.73 -19.12
N PRO A 87 -15.64 13.69 -19.02
CA PRO A 87 -16.85 13.51 -18.23
C PRO A 87 -17.73 12.34 -18.73
N ASP A 88 -17.73 12.06 -20.03
CA ASP A 88 -18.40 10.91 -20.64
C ASP A 88 -17.81 9.57 -20.18
N VAL A 89 -16.48 9.49 -20.07
CA VAL A 89 -15.79 8.31 -19.54
C VAL A 89 -16.04 8.18 -18.04
N ASN A 90 -16.00 9.28 -17.30
CA ASN A 90 -16.31 9.31 -15.88
C ASN A 90 -17.74 8.83 -15.58
N ASP A 91 -18.72 9.27 -16.37
CA ASP A 91 -20.11 8.85 -16.23
C ASP A 91 -20.26 7.36 -16.49
N TYR A 92 -19.57 6.83 -17.52
CA TYR A 92 -19.56 5.39 -17.78
C TYR A 92 -18.99 4.59 -16.60
N PHE A 93 -17.79 4.92 -16.11
CA PHE A 93 -17.20 4.22 -14.96
C PHE A 93 -18.03 4.38 -13.68
N THR A 94 -18.71 5.52 -13.50
CA THR A 94 -19.63 5.75 -12.39
C THR A 94 -20.89 4.88 -12.51
N SER A 95 -21.39 4.65 -13.73
CA SER A 95 -22.57 3.82 -13.99
C SER A 95 -22.38 2.34 -13.61
N LEU A 96 -21.12 1.88 -13.54
CA LEU A 96 -20.79 0.51 -13.11
C LEU A 96 -21.03 0.29 -11.60
N LYS A 97 -21.26 1.36 -10.83
CA LYS A 97 -21.51 1.26 -9.39
C LYS A 97 -22.77 0.45 -9.10
N GLY A 98 -22.61 -0.66 -8.38
CA GLY A 98 -23.70 -1.54 -7.98
C GLY A 98 -24.02 -2.66 -8.98
N GLN A 99 -23.32 -2.72 -10.12
CA GLN A 99 -23.40 -3.85 -11.05
C GLN A 99 -22.80 -5.13 -10.44
N PRO A 100 -23.28 -6.32 -10.83
CA PRO A 100 -22.66 -7.59 -10.46
C PRO A 100 -21.20 -7.64 -10.95
N ARG A 101 -20.30 -8.21 -10.13
CA ARG A 101 -18.85 -8.19 -10.44
C ARG A 101 -18.51 -9.06 -11.64
N GLU A 102 -19.28 -10.11 -11.86
CA GLU A 102 -19.22 -11.00 -13.01
C GLU A 102 -19.45 -10.24 -14.33
N ASP A 103 -20.36 -9.27 -14.34
CA ASP A 103 -20.77 -8.55 -15.56
C ASP A 103 -19.83 -7.38 -15.89
N ILE A 104 -19.19 -6.78 -14.88
CA ILE A 104 -18.35 -5.58 -15.05
C ILE A 104 -17.20 -5.83 -16.03
N ARG A 105 -16.63 -7.04 -16.06
CA ARG A 105 -15.51 -7.35 -16.96
C ARG A 105 -15.92 -7.29 -18.43
N ASP A 106 -17.05 -7.90 -18.77
CA ASP A 106 -17.55 -7.95 -20.14
C ASP A 106 -18.01 -6.56 -20.59
N GLN A 107 -18.66 -5.80 -19.71
CA GLN A 107 -19.04 -4.41 -19.97
C GLN A 107 -17.82 -3.53 -20.27
N LEU A 108 -16.78 -3.61 -19.44
CA LEU A 108 -15.54 -2.86 -19.66
C LEU A 108 -14.88 -3.25 -20.98
N GLN A 109 -14.84 -4.54 -21.32
CA GLN A 109 -14.26 -5.00 -22.58
C GLN A 109 -15.01 -4.40 -23.78
N GLN A 110 -16.34 -4.51 -23.79
CA GLN A 110 -17.17 -3.93 -24.84
C GLN A 110 -16.98 -2.41 -24.97
N TYR A 111 -16.87 -1.71 -23.84
CA TYR A 111 -16.62 -0.28 -23.83
C TYR A 111 -15.24 0.07 -24.41
N MET A 112 -14.19 -0.66 -24.06
CA MET A 112 -12.85 -0.43 -24.61
C MET A 112 -12.77 -0.75 -26.11
N ASP A 113 -13.47 -1.79 -26.58
CA ASP A 113 -13.54 -2.15 -27.99
C ASP A 113 -14.28 -1.09 -28.82
N ALA A 114 -15.34 -0.50 -28.25
CA ALA A 114 -16.08 0.59 -28.87
C ALA A 114 -15.34 1.95 -28.81
N ASN A 115 -14.41 2.11 -27.85
CA ASN A 115 -13.69 3.36 -27.59
C ASN A 115 -12.16 3.17 -27.63
N PRO A 116 -11.57 2.90 -28.81
CA PRO A 116 -10.14 2.58 -28.92
C PRO A 116 -9.22 3.73 -28.48
N ALA A 117 -9.65 4.98 -28.60
CA ALA A 117 -8.90 6.14 -28.08
C ALA A 117 -8.84 6.13 -26.55
N VAL A 118 -9.99 5.99 -25.87
CA VAL A 118 -10.07 5.86 -24.41
C VAL A 118 -9.26 4.66 -23.91
N HIS A 119 -9.32 3.55 -24.65
CA HIS A 119 -8.53 2.37 -24.33
C HIS A 119 -7.02 2.67 -24.40
N ALA A 120 -6.56 3.33 -25.47
CA ALA A 120 -5.15 3.72 -25.61
C ALA A 120 -4.70 4.68 -24.49
N ASP A 121 -5.53 5.65 -24.14
CA ASP A 121 -5.23 6.62 -23.08
C ASP A 121 -5.11 5.93 -21.71
N LEU A 122 -6.08 5.07 -21.36
CA LEU A 122 -6.06 4.30 -20.11
C LEU A 122 -4.93 3.26 -20.08
N GLN A 123 -4.56 2.68 -21.22
CA GLN A 123 -3.36 1.85 -21.33
C GLN A 123 -2.10 2.66 -21.05
N GLY A 124 -2.01 3.88 -21.59
CA GLY A 124 -0.94 4.84 -21.34
C GLY A 124 -0.81 5.17 -19.86
N ILE A 125 -1.93 5.50 -19.20
CA ILE A 125 -1.98 5.81 -17.76
C ILE A 125 -1.50 4.64 -16.91
N ARG A 126 -1.73 3.39 -17.34
CA ARG A 126 -1.35 2.18 -16.61
C ARG A 126 0.06 1.67 -16.93
N GLN A 127 0.74 2.21 -17.94
CA GLN A 127 2.10 1.76 -18.31
C GLN A 127 3.09 1.72 -17.14
N PRO A 128 3.11 2.68 -16.19
CA PRO A 128 4.06 2.64 -15.08
C PRO A 128 3.97 1.37 -14.22
N LEU A 129 2.77 0.78 -14.08
CA LEU A 129 2.59 -0.49 -13.37
C LEU A 129 3.11 -1.68 -14.17
N THR A 130 2.91 -1.68 -15.49
CA THR A 130 3.46 -2.71 -16.39
C THR A 130 4.98 -2.66 -16.38
N ASP A 131 5.56 -1.47 -16.49
CA ASP A 131 7.01 -1.25 -16.46
C ASP A 131 7.61 -1.60 -15.10
N PHE A 132 6.90 -1.33 -13.99
CA PHE A 132 7.32 -1.78 -12.67
C PHE A 132 7.36 -3.31 -12.60
N ARG A 133 6.28 -4.00 -13.01
CA ARG A 133 6.23 -5.46 -13.00
C ARG A 133 7.35 -6.07 -13.86
N ASN A 134 7.55 -5.56 -15.06
CA ASN A 134 8.57 -6.10 -15.97
C ASN A 134 9.99 -5.97 -15.41
N ARG A 135 10.24 -4.96 -14.57
CA ARG A 135 11.54 -4.73 -13.91
C ARG A 135 11.71 -5.48 -12.59
N CYS A 136 10.63 -5.79 -11.88
CA CYS A 136 10.65 -6.22 -10.47
C CYS A 136 10.05 -7.62 -10.23
N GLN A 137 9.74 -8.37 -11.28
CA GLN A 137 9.28 -9.77 -11.20
C GLN A 137 10.44 -10.77 -11.19
#